data_AF-A0A8K0NBL1-F1
#
_entry.id   AF-A0A8K0NBL1-F1
#
_cell.length_a   1.000
_cell.length_b   1.000
_cell.length_c   1.000
_cell.angle_alpha   90.00
_cell.angle_beta   90.00
_cell.angle_gamma   90.00
#
_symmetry.space_group_name_H-M   'P 1'
#
loop_
_entity.id
_entity.type
_entity.pdbx_description
1 polymer ?
#
loop_
_entity_poly.entity_id
_entity_poly.type
_entity_poly.pdbx_seq_one_letter_code
_entity_poly.pdbx_strand_id
1 'polypeptide(L)'
;MRATSLERFKSRNFFKVTTTNDPVIRRLAADDKATVFTTDAILSALMCAPRSVYSWDIVIQRVGNKLFFDKRDGSQLDLLSVNETSQEPLPDAKEDINSAHSLAVEATYINQNFSQQVLLRDGNKVTFDESNPFAGEGEEVASVAYRYRRWKLDDDTYLIARCVVHAVSDVKGHCSFVTFVGAESNHR
;
A
#
# COMPACT_ATOMS: atom_id res chain seq x y z
N MET A 1 -19.21 -14.58 19.21
CA MET A 1 -18.41 -13.38 18.86
C MET A 1 -19.35 -12.19 18.84
N ARG A 2 -19.00 -11.06 19.47
CA ARG A 2 -19.80 -9.83 19.38
C ARG A 2 -19.19 -8.98 18.26
N ALA A 3 -20.00 -8.62 17.26
CA ALA A 3 -19.54 -7.72 16.22
C ALA A 3 -19.33 -6.32 16.78
N THR A 4 -18.28 -5.64 16.34
CA THR A 4 -17.98 -4.25 16.70
C THR A 4 -18.20 -3.38 15.46
N SER A 5 -18.87 -2.24 15.62
CA SER A 5 -19.08 -1.30 14.51
C SER A 5 -17.76 -0.74 14.00
N LEU A 6 -17.61 -0.63 12.69
CA LEU A 6 -16.47 0.04 12.09
C LEU A 6 -16.58 1.57 12.31
N GLU A 7 -15.53 2.17 12.82
CA GLU A 7 -15.41 3.62 13.06
C GLU A 7 -14.79 4.32 11.85
N ARG A 8 -15.12 5.60 11.67
CA ARG A 8 -14.64 6.41 10.55
C ARG A 8 -13.51 7.34 10.98
N PHE A 9 -12.31 7.18 10.41
CA PHE A 9 -11.15 8.00 10.73
C PHE A 9 -10.92 9.08 9.67
N LYS A 10 -11.48 10.29 9.88
CA LYS A 10 -11.41 11.38 8.89
C LYS A 10 -10.10 12.18 8.91
N SER A 11 -9.39 12.23 10.04
CA SER A 11 -8.18 13.04 10.20
C SER A 11 -6.87 12.31 9.86
N ARG A 12 -6.93 11.00 9.58
CA ARG A 12 -5.75 10.17 9.32
C ARG A 12 -5.36 10.23 7.85
N ASN A 13 -4.22 10.83 7.55
CA ASN A 13 -3.70 10.88 6.18
C ASN A 13 -3.07 9.54 5.76
N PHE A 14 -3.49 9.02 4.60
CA PHE A 14 -2.93 7.84 3.94
C PHE A 14 -2.20 8.27 2.66
N PHE A 15 -0.89 8.08 2.62
CA PHE A 15 -0.04 8.54 1.52
C PHE A 15 0.07 7.48 0.42
N LYS A 16 -0.44 7.80 -0.78
CA LYS A 16 -0.36 6.94 -1.99
C LYS A 16 0.73 7.43 -2.95
N VAL A 17 1.90 7.76 -2.41
CA VAL A 17 3.00 8.41 -3.15
C VAL A 17 3.68 7.41 -4.08
N THR A 18 3.80 7.75 -5.36
CA THR A 18 4.54 6.96 -6.38
C THR A 18 6.05 7.03 -6.18
N THR A 19 6.80 6.17 -6.86
CA THR A 19 8.25 5.99 -6.70
C THR A 19 9.07 7.26 -6.96
N THR A 20 8.85 7.98 -8.05
CA THR A 20 9.67 9.17 -8.36
C THR A 20 9.39 10.37 -7.46
N ASN A 21 8.20 10.43 -6.84
CA ASN A 21 7.84 11.47 -5.88
C ASN A 21 8.40 11.21 -4.47
N ASP A 22 8.87 9.99 -4.20
CA ASP A 22 9.43 9.61 -2.90
C ASP A 22 10.83 10.21 -2.68
N PRO A 23 11.03 11.06 -1.65
CA PRO A 23 12.31 11.71 -1.41
C PRO A 23 13.40 10.73 -0.95
N VAL A 24 13.04 9.64 -0.27
CA VAL A 24 14.00 8.64 0.19
C VAL A 24 14.48 7.79 -0.99
N ILE A 25 13.57 7.40 -1.90
CA ILE A 25 13.96 6.72 -3.14
C ILE A 25 14.85 7.62 -4.00
N ARG A 26 14.53 8.91 -4.13
CA ARG A 26 15.39 9.87 -4.85
C ARG A 26 16.79 9.95 -4.25
N ARG A 27 16.92 9.98 -2.91
CA ARG A 27 18.22 9.92 -2.21
C ARG A 27 18.96 8.60 -2.51
N LEU A 28 18.29 7.46 -2.38
CA LEU A 28 18.89 6.14 -2.65
C LEU A 28 19.32 5.97 -4.11
N ALA A 29 18.61 6.62 -5.04
CA ALA A 29 18.96 6.65 -6.45
C ALA A 29 20.14 7.59 -6.73
N ALA A 30 20.22 8.74 -6.06
CA ALA A 30 21.38 9.64 -6.14
C ALA A 30 22.65 8.99 -5.59
N ASP A 31 22.53 8.18 -4.53
CA ASP A 31 23.64 7.46 -3.89
C ASP A 31 24.03 6.13 -4.59
N ASP A 32 23.50 5.89 -5.80
CA ASP A 32 23.76 4.69 -6.62
C ASP A 32 23.55 3.36 -5.87
N LYS A 33 22.54 3.28 -5.00
CA LYS A 33 22.28 2.07 -4.20
C LYS A 33 21.66 0.91 -4.99
N ALA A 34 21.05 1.21 -6.13
CA ALA A 34 20.33 0.25 -6.98
C ALA A 34 20.16 0.76 -8.42
N THR A 35 19.77 -0.15 -9.31
CA THR A 35 19.44 0.13 -10.71
C THR A 35 17.93 0.10 -10.96
N VAL A 36 17.15 -0.50 -10.06
CA VAL A 36 15.68 -0.55 -10.16
C VAL A 36 15.04 -0.04 -8.87
N PHE A 37 14.05 0.84 -9.02
CA PHE A 37 13.32 1.46 -7.91
C PHE A 37 11.80 1.30 -8.11
N THR A 38 11.09 0.88 -7.07
CA THR A 38 9.64 0.64 -7.10
C THR A 38 9.01 0.85 -5.71
N THR A 39 7.68 0.73 -5.61
CA THR A 39 6.96 0.49 -4.36
C THR A 39 6.47 -0.95 -4.29
N ASP A 40 6.08 -1.40 -3.10
CA ASP A 40 5.44 -2.70 -2.87
C ASP A 40 4.12 -2.85 -3.63
N ALA A 41 3.28 -1.82 -3.71
CA ALA A 41 2.03 -1.86 -4.46
C ALA A 41 2.26 -2.15 -5.96
N ILE A 42 3.21 -1.44 -6.57
CA ILE A 42 3.57 -1.60 -7.99
C ILE A 42 4.24 -2.96 -8.22
N LEU A 43 5.15 -3.36 -7.32
CA LEU A 43 5.82 -4.66 -7.40
C LEU A 43 4.82 -5.82 -7.25
N SER A 44 3.84 -5.68 -6.36
CA SER A 44 2.78 -6.67 -6.15
C SER A 44 1.90 -6.81 -7.38
N ALA A 45 1.52 -5.70 -8.03
CA ALA A 45 0.77 -5.73 -9.29
C ALA A 45 1.53 -6.49 -10.39
N LEU A 46 2.84 -6.24 -10.53
CA LEU A 46 3.69 -6.97 -11.49
C LEU A 46 3.80 -8.46 -11.17
N MET A 47 4.06 -8.81 -9.91
CA MET A 47 4.21 -10.22 -9.49
C MET A 47 2.89 -11.01 -9.60
N CYS A 48 1.76 -10.33 -9.42
CA CYS A 48 0.42 -10.92 -9.48
C CYS A 48 -0.29 -10.70 -10.82
N ALA A 49 0.39 -10.15 -11.84
CA ALA A 49 -0.18 -9.87 -13.15
C ALA A 49 -0.94 -11.06 -13.77
N PRO A 50 -0.48 -12.33 -13.66
CA PRO A 50 -1.21 -13.48 -14.23
C PRO A 50 -2.58 -13.75 -13.62
N ARG A 51 -2.92 -13.14 -12.48
CA ARG A 51 -4.21 -13.31 -11.79
C ARG A 51 -5.19 -12.17 -12.05
N SER A 52 -4.74 -11.10 -12.69
CA SER A 52 -5.56 -9.90 -12.89
C SER A 52 -6.51 -10.06 -14.06
N VAL A 53 -7.75 -9.62 -13.86
CA VAL A 53 -8.79 -9.56 -14.89
C VAL A 53 -9.01 -8.10 -15.30
N TYR A 54 -9.01 -7.18 -14.33
CA TYR A 54 -9.20 -5.76 -14.61
C TYR A 54 -7.91 -5.12 -15.14
N SER A 55 -8.08 -4.16 -16.05
CA SER A 55 -6.93 -3.45 -16.64
C SER A 55 -6.24 -2.55 -15.62
N TRP A 56 -4.92 -2.55 -15.65
CA TRP A 56 -4.07 -1.59 -14.94
C TRP A 56 -2.85 -1.27 -15.79
N ASP A 57 -2.18 -0.16 -15.48
CA ASP A 57 -0.95 0.25 -16.16
C ASP A 57 0.09 0.79 -15.18
N ILE A 58 1.36 0.66 -15.58
CA ILE A 58 2.54 1.13 -14.85
C ILE A 58 3.37 1.96 -15.84
N VAL A 59 3.89 3.09 -15.36
CA VAL A 59 4.82 3.94 -16.10
C VAL A 59 6.24 3.57 -15.69
N ILE A 60 7.07 3.16 -16.65
CA ILE A 60 8.49 2.89 -16.39
C ILE A 60 9.32 4.01 -16.97
N GLN A 61 10.04 4.74 -16.11
CA GLN A 61 10.95 5.79 -16.53
C GLN A 61 12.39 5.30 -16.43
N ARG A 62 13.16 5.48 -17.51
CA ARG A 62 14.59 5.19 -17.54
C ARG A 62 15.39 6.49 -17.51
N VAL A 63 16.28 6.63 -16.53
CA VAL A 63 17.23 7.74 -16.43
C VAL A 63 18.63 7.16 -16.28
N GLY A 64 19.44 7.25 -17.35
CA GLY A 64 20.73 6.56 -17.42
C GLY A 64 20.56 5.04 -17.29
N ASN A 65 21.22 4.45 -16.28
CA ASN A 65 21.12 3.02 -15.96
C ASN A 65 20.08 2.71 -14.86
N LYS A 66 19.20 3.66 -14.52
CA LYS A 66 18.21 3.49 -13.46
C LYS A 66 16.81 3.40 -14.05
N LEU A 67 16.02 2.45 -13.55
CA LEU A 67 14.61 2.27 -13.86
C LEU A 67 13.76 2.65 -12.65
N PHE A 68 12.76 3.49 -12.88
CA PHE A 68 11.77 3.88 -11.89
C PHE A 68 10.40 3.40 -12.35
N PHE A 69 9.76 2.60 -11.51
CA PHE A 69 8.43 2.07 -11.77
C PHE A 69 7.40 2.92 -11.02
N ASP A 70 6.58 3.65 -11.76
CA ASP A 70 5.58 4.59 -11.24
C ASP A 70 4.16 4.14 -11.57
N LYS A 71 3.22 4.54 -10.72
CA LYS A 71 1.78 4.50 -11.03
C LYS A 71 1.29 5.91 -11.36
N ARG A 72 0.24 6.02 -12.17
CA ARG A 72 -0.44 7.30 -12.40
C ARG A 72 -1.19 7.77 -11.15
N ASP A 73 -1.35 9.07 -11.02
CA ASP A 73 -2.21 9.66 -10.01
C ASP A 73 -3.67 9.21 -10.24
N GLY A 74 -4.33 8.75 -9.19
CA GLY A 74 -5.68 8.18 -9.29
C GLY A 74 -5.75 6.82 -10.01
N SER A 75 -4.63 6.10 -10.14
CA SER A 75 -4.60 4.76 -10.71
C SER A 75 -5.51 3.79 -9.93
N GLN A 76 -6.11 2.83 -10.64
CA GLN A 76 -6.88 1.73 -10.02
C GLN A 76 -6.02 0.88 -9.06
N LEU A 77 -4.69 0.91 -9.20
CA LEU A 77 -3.76 0.27 -8.26
C LEU A 77 -3.84 0.83 -6.83
N ASP A 78 -4.46 2.00 -6.66
CA ASP A 78 -4.72 2.59 -5.35
C ASP A 78 -6.01 2.10 -4.69
N LEU A 79 -6.81 1.30 -5.42
CA LEU A 79 -8.09 0.76 -4.98
C LEU A 79 -8.02 -0.77 -4.85
N LEU A 80 -8.82 -1.31 -3.94
CA LEU A 80 -8.97 -2.75 -3.79
C LEU A 80 -10.10 -3.25 -4.69
N SER A 81 -9.80 -4.18 -5.60
CA SER A 81 -10.84 -4.79 -6.43
C SER A 81 -11.76 -5.69 -5.59
N VAL A 82 -13.06 -5.67 -5.92
CA VAL A 82 -14.09 -6.55 -5.33
C VAL A 82 -14.59 -7.48 -6.44
N ASN A 83 -14.69 -8.78 -6.14
CA ASN A 83 -15.19 -9.81 -7.05
C ASN A 83 -14.51 -9.88 -8.44
N GLU A 84 -13.27 -9.40 -8.59
CA GLU A 84 -12.56 -9.34 -9.88
C GLU A 84 -12.48 -10.70 -10.60
N THR A 85 -12.26 -11.78 -9.86
CA THR A 85 -12.09 -13.14 -10.39
C THR A 85 -13.35 -14.01 -10.25
N SER A 86 -14.48 -13.38 -9.91
CA SER A 86 -15.79 -14.04 -9.90
C SER A 86 -16.18 -14.51 -11.30
N GLN A 87 -16.98 -15.58 -11.40
CA GLN A 87 -17.59 -15.99 -12.66
C GLN A 87 -18.58 -14.95 -13.19
N GLU A 88 -19.28 -14.27 -12.27
CA GLU A 88 -20.21 -13.19 -12.59
C GLU A 88 -19.51 -11.85 -12.38
N PRO A 89 -19.31 -11.05 -13.44
CA PRO A 89 -18.69 -9.73 -13.32
C PRO A 89 -19.64 -8.74 -12.65
N LEU A 90 -19.06 -7.76 -11.96
CA LEU A 90 -19.84 -6.66 -11.40
C LEU A 90 -20.33 -5.70 -12.49
N PRO A 91 -21.44 -4.98 -12.27
CA PRO A 91 -21.89 -3.93 -13.18
C PRO A 91 -20.86 -2.79 -13.33
N ASP A 92 -20.82 -2.17 -14.52
CA ASP A 92 -19.98 -0.99 -14.79
C ASP A 92 -20.72 0.36 -14.60
N ALA A 93 -22.01 0.31 -14.26
CA ALA A 93 -22.86 1.50 -14.16
C ALA A 93 -22.41 2.38 -12.97
N LYS A 94 -21.82 3.55 -13.25
CA LYS A 94 -21.24 4.44 -12.23
C LYS A 94 -22.20 4.89 -11.11
N GLU A 95 -23.49 4.98 -11.41
CA GLU A 95 -24.52 5.37 -10.43
C GLU A 95 -24.99 4.18 -9.57
N ASP A 96 -24.57 2.96 -9.91
CA ASP A 96 -24.85 1.78 -9.10
C ASP A 96 -23.87 1.70 -7.93
N ILE A 97 -24.42 1.60 -6.73
CA ILE A 97 -23.68 1.38 -5.49
C ILE A 97 -22.89 0.06 -5.53
N ASN A 98 -23.38 -0.92 -6.31
CA ASN A 98 -22.77 -2.23 -6.48
C ASN A 98 -21.90 -2.32 -7.74
N SER A 99 -21.59 -1.20 -8.39
CA SER A 99 -20.66 -1.20 -9.51
C SER A 99 -19.24 -1.55 -9.06
N ALA A 100 -18.43 -2.08 -9.98
CA ALA A 100 -17.04 -2.42 -9.71
C ALA A 100 -16.25 -1.24 -9.09
N HIS A 101 -16.52 -0.02 -9.57
CA HIS A 101 -15.88 1.18 -9.05
C HIS A 101 -16.37 1.56 -7.64
N SER A 102 -17.69 1.63 -7.43
CA SER A 102 -18.28 2.00 -6.13
C SER A 102 -17.83 1.05 -5.03
N LEU A 103 -17.86 -0.26 -5.29
CA LEU A 103 -17.42 -1.28 -4.34
C LEU A 103 -15.91 -1.22 -4.09
N ALA A 104 -15.09 -0.92 -5.10
CA ALA A 104 -13.65 -0.77 -4.90
C ALA A 104 -13.29 0.44 -4.02
N VAL A 105 -14.01 1.55 -4.19
CA VAL A 105 -13.89 2.74 -3.33
C VAL A 105 -14.30 2.41 -1.89
N GLU A 106 -15.44 1.74 -1.72
CA GLU A 106 -15.94 1.32 -0.42
C GLU A 106 -14.97 0.36 0.29
N ALA A 107 -14.52 -0.71 -0.38
CA ALA A 107 -13.60 -1.70 0.17
C ALA A 107 -12.27 -1.05 0.59
N THR A 108 -11.75 -0.12 -0.22
CA THR A 108 -10.55 0.65 0.13
C THR A 108 -10.76 1.47 1.40
N TYR A 109 -11.93 2.11 1.53
CA TYR A 109 -12.26 2.93 2.70
C TYR A 109 -12.44 2.08 3.97
N ILE A 110 -13.09 0.92 3.85
CA ILE A 110 -13.22 -0.07 4.93
C ILE A 110 -11.84 -0.52 5.38
N ASN A 111 -10.95 -0.89 4.46
CA ASN A 111 -9.61 -1.35 4.78
C ASN A 111 -8.78 -0.27 5.51
N GLN A 112 -8.87 0.98 5.07
CA GLN A 112 -8.23 2.11 5.74
C GLN A 112 -8.72 2.28 7.17
N ASN A 113 -10.05 2.33 7.38
CA ASN A 113 -10.62 2.48 8.71
C ASN A 113 -10.27 1.30 9.63
N PHE A 114 -10.39 0.07 9.12
CA PHE A 114 -10.08 -1.14 9.87
C PHE A 114 -8.62 -1.16 10.32
N SER A 115 -7.68 -0.79 9.44
CA SER A 115 -6.25 -0.75 9.75
C SER A 115 -5.92 0.14 10.95
N GLN A 116 -6.73 1.17 11.21
CA GLN A 116 -6.54 2.09 12.33
C GLN A 116 -7.36 1.69 13.56
N GLN A 117 -8.54 1.10 13.37
CA GLN A 117 -9.43 0.73 14.46
C GLN A 117 -8.87 -0.39 15.34
N VAL A 118 -8.18 -1.36 14.72
CA VAL A 118 -7.64 -2.54 15.43
C VAL A 118 -6.38 -2.24 16.24
N LEU A 119 -5.85 -1.02 16.15
CA LEU A 119 -4.68 -0.59 16.89
C LEU A 119 -5.04 -0.16 18.31
N LEU A 120 -4.12 -0.39 19.23
CA LEU A 120 -4.17 0.23 20.55
C LEU A 120 -3.91 1.74 20.42
N ARG A 121 -4.94 2.55 20.70
CA ARG A 121 -4.89 4.01 20.53
C ARG A 121 -4.03 4.70 21.58
N ASP A 122 -4.05 4.19 22.80
CA ASP A 122 -3.37 4.76 23.97
C ASP A 122 -2.03 4.06 24.29
N GLY A 123 -1.43 3.39 23.29
CA GLY A 123 -0.25 2.56 23.46
C GLY A 123 1.09 3.23 23.14
N ASN A 124 2.18 2.57 23.56
CA ASN A 124 3.55 2.89 23.16
C ASN A 124 3.71 2.73 21.65
N LYS A 125 3.63 3.84 20.91
CA LYS A 125 3.95 3.86 19.47
C LYS A 125 5.40 3.45 19.30
N VAL A 126 5.66 2.51 18.40
CA VAL A 126 7.02 2.18 17.98
C VAL A 126 7.45 3.22 16.96
N THR A 127 8.48 3.98 17.29
CA THR A 127 9.13 4.93 16.38
C THR A 127 10.33 4.28 15.72
N PHE A 128 10.66 4.76 14.53
CA PHE A 128 11.88 4.38 13.80
C PHE A 128 12.83 5.58 13.78
N ASP A 129 14.04 5.34 13.28
CA ASP A 129 15.12 6.34 13.27
C ASP A 129 14.76 7.59 12.44
N GLU A 130 14.05 7.41 11.32
CA GLU A 130 13.56 8.50 10.48
C GLU A 130 12.03 8.68 10.62
N SER A 131 11.57 9.92 10.57
CA SER A 131 10.14 10.26 10.55
C SER A 131 9.48 9.89 9.23
N ASN A 132 8.15 9.97 9.17
CA ASN A 132 7.41 9.75 7.93
C ASN A 132 7.84 10.80 6.88
N PRO A 133 8.40 10.38 5.73
CA PRO A 133 8.97 11.31 4.74
C PRO A 133 7.93 12.07 3.91
N PHE A 134 6.63 11.78 4.09
CA PHE A 134 5.54 12.39 3.33
C PHE A 134 4.69 13.35 4.16
N ALA A 135 4.83 13.30 5.48
CA ALA A 135 4.00 14.07 6.40
C ALA A 135 4.58 15.47 6.61
N GLY A 136 3.72 16.49 6.53
CA GLY A 136 4.05 17.83 7.00
C GLY A 136 4.13 17.91 8.54
N GLU A 137 4.72 18.98 9.05
CA GLU A 137 4.70 19.27 10.49
C GLU A 137 3.26 19.40 11.00
N GLY A 138 2.93 18.69 12.07
CA GLY A 138 1.59 18.74 12.69
C GLY A 138 0.51 17.91 11.99
N GLU A 139 0.81 17.19 10.90
CA GLU A 139 -0.17 16.31 10.26
C GLU A 139 -0.45 15.03 11.08
N GLU A 140 -1.75 14.73 11.28
CA GLU A 140 -2.17 13.45 11.82
C GLU A 140 -2.09 12.34 10.75
N VAL A 141 -1.03 11.55 10.80
CA VAL A 141 -0.86 10.44 9.86
C VAL A 141 -1.48 9.14 10.36
N ALA A 142 -1.88 8.28 9.42
CA ALA A 142 -2.19 6.89 9.71
C ALA A 142 -0.98 6.17 10.32
N SER A 143 -1.22 5.17 11.17
CA SER A 143 -0.16 4.29 11.66
C SER A 143 0.40 3.49 10.51
N VAL A 144 1.64 3.83 10.13
CA VAL A 144 2.35 3.22 9.01
C VAL A 144 3.84 3.44 9.20
N ALA A 145 4.63 2.43 8.86
CA ALA A 145 6.08 2.52 8.77
C ALA A 145 6.54 2.09 7.38
N TYR A 146 7.52 2.80 6.83
CA TYR A 146 8.10 2.50 5.53
C TYR A 146 9.45 1.82 5.71
N ARG A 147 9.65 0.69 5.04
CA ARG A 147 10.93 -0.04 5.03
C ARG A 147 11.44 -0.13 3.60
N TYR A 148 12.55 0.53 3.33
CA TYR A 148 13.22 0.47 2.04
C TYR A 148 14.15 -0.74 2.03
N ARG A 149 13.81 -1.74 1.23
CA ARG A 149 14.53 -3.02 1.18
C ARG A 149 15.24 -3.14 -0.15
N ARG A 150 16.47 -3.69 -0.10
CA ARG A 150 17.33 -3.91 -1.26
C ARG A 150 17.48 -5.40 -1.50
N TRP A 151 17.29 -5.83 -2.74
CA TRP A 151 17.50 -7.20 -3.19
C TRP A 151 18.48 -7.23 -4.37
N LYS A 152 19.40 -8.18 -4.36
CA LYS A 152 20.22 -8.52 -5.53
C LYS A 152 19.39 -9.47 -6.40
N LEU A 153 19.09 -9.09 -7.63
CA LEU A 153 18.33 -9.92 -8.57
C LEU A 153 19.27 -10.75 -9.46
N ASP A 154 20.36 -10.13 -9.90
CA ASP A 154 21.47 -10.76 -10.62
C ASP A 154 22.77 -9.99 -10.31
N ASP A 155 23.85 -10.23 -11.06
CA ASP A 155 25.16 -9.63 -10.78
C ASP A 155 25.21 -8.11 -10.89
N ASP A 156 24.43 -7.52 -11.80
CA ASP A 156 24.44 -6.09 -12.09
C ASP A 156 23.13 -5.39 -11.70
N THR A 157 22.12 -6.15 -11.27
CA THR A 157 20.78 -5.67 -10.96
C THR A 157 20.48 -5.73 -9.47
N TYR A 158 20.31 -4.55 -8.89
CA TYR A 158 19.79 -4.39 -7.55
C TYR A 158 18.45 -3.68 -7.60
N LEU A 159 17.46 -4.24 -6.90
CA LEU A 159 16.12 -3.69 -6.73
C LEU A 159 16.02 -3.06 -5.36
N ILE A 160 15.51 -1.82 -5.30
CA ILE A 160 15.01 -1.21 -4.07
C ILE A 160 13.50 -1.03 -4.19
N ALA A 161 12.78 -1.55 -3.19
CA ALA A 161 11.35 -1.28 -3.03
C ALA A 161 11.05 -0.66 -1.68
N ARG A 162 10.16 0.34 -1.66
CA ARG A 162 9.51 0.80 -0.44
C ARG A 162 8.41 -0.19 -0.07
N CYS A 163 8.55 -0.86 1.07
CA CYS A 163 7.53 -1.71 1.67
C CYS A 163 6.84 -1.02 2.84
N VAL A 164 5.61 -1.41 3.11
CA VAL A 164 4.80 -0.87 4.20
C VAL A 164 4.64 -1.87 5.35
N VAL A 165 4.63 -1.36 6.58
CA VAL A 165 4.23 -2.08 7.79
C VAL A 165 3.17 -1.27 8.51
N HIS A 166 2.10 -1.92 8.96
CA HIS A 166 0.95 -1.25 9.58
C HIS A 166 1.00 -1.26 11.11
N ALA A 167 1.58 -2.30 11.71
CA ALA A 167 1.59 -2.44 13.16
C ALA A 167 2.75 -3.27 13.69
N VAL A 168 2.86 -3.26 15.01
CA VAL A 168 3.71 -4.14 15.79
C VAL A 168 2.82 -4.93 16.76
N SER A 169 3.12 -6.21 16.93
CA SER A 169 2.53 -7.07 17.94
C SER A 169 3.63 -7.64 18.82
N ASP A 170 3.45 -7.59 20.13
CA ASP A 170 4.29 -8.30 21.09
C ASP A 170 3.58 -9.58 21.51
N VAL A 171 4.19 -10.72 21.20
CA VAL A 171 3.72 -12.03 21.65
C VAL A 171 4.86 -12.68 22.42
N LYS A 172 4.70 -12.80 23.74
CA LYS A 172 5.66 -13.46 24.65
C LYS A 172 7.07 -12.84 24.63
N GLY A 173 7.18 -11.51 24.49
CA GLY A 173 8.46 -10.80 24.47
C GLY A 173 9.15 -10.79 23.09
N HIS A 174 8.48 -11.31 22.06
CA HIS A 174 8.92 -11.20 20.67
C HIS A 174 8.10 -10.15 19.94
N CYS A 175 8.79 -9.07 19.55
CA CYS A 175 8.25 -8.03 18.70
C CYS A 175 8.15 -8.52 17.25
N SER A 176 6.94 -8.54 16.70
CA SER A 176 6.63 -8.93 15.33
C SER A 176 5.96 -7.80 14.57
N PHE A 177 6.35 -7.59 13.31
CA PHE A 177 5.73 -6.61 12.43
C PHE A 177 4.54 -7.21 11.69
N VAL A 178 3.45 -6.46 11.60
CA VAL A 178 2.16 -6.91 11.04
C VAL A 178 1.72 -6.01 9.90
N THR A 179 1.18 -6.63 8.85
CA THR A 179 0.51 -5.94 7.74
C THR A 179 -0.96 -6.28 7.81
N PHE A 180 -1.83 -5.28 7.94
CA PHE A 180 -3.27 -5.49 7.86
C PHE A 180 -3.77 -5.42 6.42
N VAL A 181 -4.63 -6.37 6.08
CA VAL A 181 -5.52 -6.32 4.94
C VAL A 181 -6.89 -6.77 5.46
N GLY A 182 -7.89 -5.89 5.38
CA GLY A 182 -9.28 -6.22 5.68
C GLY A 182 -9.76 -7.22 4.65
N ALA A 183 -10.00 -8.45 5.10
CA ALA A 183 -10.63 -9.48 4.31
C ALA A 183 -12.04 -9.68 4.86
N GLU A 184 -13.06 -9.36 4.06
CA GLU A 184 -14.42 -9.76 4.34
C GLU A 184 -14.69 -11.07 3.58
N SER A 185 -14.62 -12.20 4.29
CA SER A 185 -15.06 -13.48 3.75
C SER A 185 -16.57 -13.58 3.96
N ASN A 186 -17.36 -13.40 2.89
CA ASN A 186 -18.77 -13.77 2.90
C ASN A 186 -18.88 -15.29 3.06
N HIS A 187 -19.10 -15.76 4.29
CA HIS A 187 -19.58 -17.11 4.53
C HIS A 187 -21.08 -17.14 4.19
N ARG A 188 -21.43 -17.87 3.12
CA ARG A 188 -22.80 -18.34 2.90
C ARG A 188 -23.15 -19.42 3.90
#